data_AF-A0A356KH60-F1
#
_entry.id   AF-A0A356KH60-F1
#
_cell.length_a   1.000
_cell.length_b   1.000
_cell.length_c   1.000
_cell.angle_alpha   90.00
_cell.angle_beta   90.00
_cell.angle_gamma   90.00
#
_symmetry.space_group_name_H-M   'P 1'
#
loop_
_entity.id
_entity.type
_entity.pdbx_description
1 polymer ?
#
loop_
_entity_poly.entity_id
_entity_poly.type
_entity_poly.pdbx_seq_one_letter_code
_entity_poly.pdbx_strand_id
1 'polypeptide(L)'
;RNGTFLNGSRVQAGDPRPLRSGDEVGLGGAFRAQYLCVTPRELRIHVQERGNDETRSFHLDAPAPAAGGGAPADEGVLGDLVAAALGEADISELDNEGDFSRQHGKHLVKRLYTERQTGVLTVYDGTDVGEMILIEGRCRHAILGMLTGRDALEYVARLNRGRYRFRPEPIDDLIDSTQPTEVDENGLALSGDLSNTSGAELVKDLVSRRGTG
;
A
#
# COMPACT_ATOMS: atom_id res chain seq x y z
N ARG A 1 -0.42 -15.64 -36.03
CA ARG A 1 1.03 -15.34 -36.15
C ARG A 1 1.28 -14.10 -35.30
N ASN A 2 1.73 -14.27 -34.06
CA ASN A 2 1.95 -13.15 -33.15
C ASN A 2 3.42 -12.72 -33.28
N GLY A 3 3.67 -11.42 -33.38
CA GLY A 3 5.01 -10.86 -33.49
C GLY A 3 5.05 -9.47 -32.85
N THR A 4 6.26 -9.00 -32.56
CA THR A 4 6.48 -7.65 -32.01
C THR A 4 6.73 -6.68 -33.15
N PHE A 5 6.08 -5.53 -33.09
CA PHE A 5 6.21 -4.45 -34.06
C PHE A 5 6.73 -3.21 -33.34
N LEU A 6 7.62 -2.48 -34.01
CA LEU A 6 8.11 -1.18 -33.57
C LEU A 6 7.85 -0.18 -34.71
N ASN A 7 7.01 0.82 -34.46
CA ASN A 7 6.57 1.80 -35.45
C ASN A 7 6.06 1.13 -36.74
N GLY A 8 5.18 0.12 -36.59
CA GLY A 8 4.61 -0.67 -37.69
C GLY A 8 5.57 -1.67 -38.36
N SER A 9 6.87 -1.65 -38.03
CA SER A 9 7.86 -2.56 -38.57
C SER A 9 8.05 -3.78 -37.67
N ARG A 10 7.97 -4.99 -38.22
CA ARG A 10 8.17 -6.22 -37.43
C ARG A 10 9.63 -6.33 -36.96
N VAL A 11 9.83 -6.49 -35.65
CA VAL A 11 11.13 -6.73 -35.05
C VAL A 11 11.49 -8.20 -35.23
N GLN A 12 12.73 -8.48 -35.66
CA GLN A 12 13.22 -9.84 -35.88
C GLN A 12 13.76 -10.42 -34.57
N ALA A 13 13.57 -11.72 -34.37
CA ALA A 13 14.14 -12.41 -33.22
C ALA A 13 15.68 -12.39 -33.32
N GLY A 14 16.35 -11.94 -32.26
CA GLY A 14 17.81 -11.85 -32.20
C GLY A 14 18.41 -10.54 -32.73
N ASP A 15 17.59 -9.61 -33.23
CA ASP A 15 18.03 -8.29 -33.69
C ASP A 15 17.43 -7.18 -32.79
N PRO A 16 18.06 -6.90 -31.63
CA PRO A 16 17.54 -5.90 -30.71
C PRO A 16 17.58 -4.51 -31.34
N ARG A 17 16.45 -3.79 -31.28
CA ARG A 17 16.35 -2.40 -31.73
C ARG A 17 16.27 -1.46 -30.53
N PRO A 18 17.00 -0.33 -30.54
CA PRO A 18 16.89 0.66 -29.49
C PRO A 18 15.48 1.29 -29.51
N LEU A 19 14.89 1.43 -28.33
CA LEU A 19 13.62 2.13 -28.13
C LEU A 19 13.85 3.60 -27.80
N ARG A 20 13.07 4.49 -28.40
CA ARG A 20 13.08 5.93 -28.14
C ARG A 20 11.72 6.37 -27.62
N SER A 21 11.72 7.39 -26.77
CA SER A 21 10.48 8.00 -26.29
C SER A 21 9.61 8.42 -27.48
N GLY A 22 8.34 8.02 -27.48
CA GLY A 22 7.37 8.23 -28.54
C GLY A 22 7.18 7.03 -29.48
N ASP A 23 8.06 6.02 -29.46
CA ASP A 23 7.94 4.84 -30.32
C ASP A 23 6.66 4.03 -30.02
N GLU A 24 5.95 3.58 -31.06
CA GLU A 24 4.80 2.68 -30.94
C GLU A 24 5.27 1.22 -30.93
N VAL A 25 4.99 0.52 -29.83
CA VAL A 25 5.22 -0.92 -29.65
C VAL A 25 3.91 -1.67 -29.87
N GLY A 26 3.88 -2.55 -30.87
CA GLY A 26 2.76 -3.44 -31.17
C GLY A 26 3.03 -4.89 -30.79
N LEU A 27 2.04 -5.57 -30.20
CA LEU A 27 2.08 -7.01 -29.94
C LEU A 27 0.95 -7.71 -30.69
N GLY A 28 1.31 -8.47 -31.73
CA GLY A 28 0.32 -9.05 -32.65
C GLY A 28 -0.45 -7.96 -33.39
N GLY A 29 -1.76 -8.17 -33.59
CA GLY A 29 -2.65 -7.19 -34.24
C GLY A 29 -3.59 -6.45 -33.29
N ALA A 30 -3.64 -6.84 -32.01
CA ALA A 30 -4.65 -6.38 -31.06
C ALA A 30 -4.13 -5.35 -30.06
N PHE A 31 -2.82 -5.32 -29.80
CA PHE A 31 -2.23 -4.47 -28.77
C PHE A 31 -1.24 -3.49 -29.39
N ARG A 32 -1.36 -2.22 -29.00
CA ARG A 32 -0.43 -1.14 -29.31
C ARG A 32 -0.24 -0.30 -28.05
N ALA A 33 0.99 0.09 -27.79
CA ALA A 33 1.35 0.98 -26.70
C ALA A 33 2.43 1.96 -27.17
N GLN A 34 2.43 3.18 -26.64
CA GLN A 34 3.50 4.13 -26.87
C GLN A 34 4.55 4.00 -25.76
N TYR A 35 5.81 3.82 -26.14
CA TYR A 35 6.92 3.80 -25.19
C TYR A 35 7.31 5.24 -24.83
N LEU A 36 7.36 5.55 -23.54
CA LEU A 36 7.78 6.85 -23.04
C LEU A 36 8.99 6.68 -22.13
N CYS A 37 10.07 7.39 -22.43
CA CYS A 37 11.26 7.47 -21.59
C CYS A 37 11.26 8.85 -20.92
N VAL A 38 10.62 8.95 -19.77
CA VAL A 38 10.42 10.19 -19.01
C VAL A 38 10.75 9.97 -17.54
N THR A 39 11.00 11.05 -16.81
CA THR A 39 11.20 10.99 -15.35
C THR A 39 9.89 10.62 -14.64
N PRO A 40 9.93 10.11 -13.39
CA PRO A 40 8.71 9.82 -12.63
C PRO A 40 7.76 11.02 -12.50
N ARG A 41 8.30 12.24 -12.37
CA ARG A 41 7.51 13.48 -12.31
C ARG A 41 6.78 13.76 -13.62
N GLU A 42 7.48 13.66 -14.75
CA GLU A 42 6.89 13.84 -16.08
C GLU A 42 5.86 12.75 -16.41
N LEU A 43 6.11 11.50 -15.96
CA LEU A 43 5.14 10.43 -16.10
C LEU A 43 3.82 10.76 -15.38
N ARG A 44 3.89 11.27 -14.14
CA ARG A 44 2.70 11.71 -13.40
C ARG A 44 1.93 12.80 -14.15
N ILE A 45 2.64 13.79 -14.70
CA ILE A 45 2.03 14.85 -15.52
C ILE A 45 1.34 14.26 -16.74
N HIS A 46 2.00 13.37 -17.48
CA HIS A 46 1.40 12.73 -18.66
C HIS A 46 0.18 11.87 -18.33
N VAL A 47 0.20 11.14 -17.22
CA VAL A 47 -0.95 10.35 -16.75
C VAL A 47 -2.09 11.28 -16.32
N GLN A 48 -1.80 12.39 -15.65
CA GLN A 48 -2.82 13.35 -15.23
C GLN A 48 -3.46 14.09 -16.43
N GLU A 49 -2.66 14.49 -17.42
CA GLU A 49 -3.13 15.24 -18.59
C GLU A 49 -3.85 14.37 -19.63
N ARG A 50 -3.47 13.11 -19.79
CA ARG A 50 -3.99 12.23 -20.87
C ARG A 50 -4.62 10.93 -20.37
N GLY A 51 -4.21 10.45 -19.20
CA GLY A 51 -4.64 9.15 -18.68
C GLY A 51 -6.09 9.14 -18.21
N ASN A 52 -6.63 10.26 -17.73
CA ASN A 52 -8.00 10.29 -17.20
C ASN A 52 -9.07 10.11 -18.29
N ASP A 53 -8.81 10.52 -19.53
CA ASP A 53 -9.80 10.43 -20.62
C ASP A 53 -9.75 9.10 -21.39
N GLU A 54 -8.62 8.37 -21.35
CA GLU A 54 -8.38 7.18 -22.19
C GLU A 54 -8.25 5.86 -21.40
N THR A 55 -8.11 5.91 -20.07
CA THR A 55 -7.93 4.69 -19.25
C THR A 55 -9.28 4.05 -18.94
N ARG A 56 -9.65 3.00 -19.69
CA ARG A 56 -10.73 2.09 -19.28
C ARG A 56 -10.18 1.06 -18.31
N SER A 57 -10.67 1.07 -17.07
CA SER A 57 -10.46 -0.01 -16.13
C SER A 57 -11.22 -1.26 -16.60
N PHE A 58 -10.51 -2.37 -16.71
CA PHE A 58 -11.12 -3.67 -16.96
C PHE A 58 -11.16 -4.41 -15.64
N HIS A 59 -12.35 -4.68 -15.11
CA HIS A 59 -12.49 -5.58 -13.98
C HIS A 59 -12.21 -7.01 -14.43
N LEU A 60 -11.13 -7.59 -13.90
CA LEU A 60 -10.94 -9.03 -13.90
C LEU A 60 -11.73 -9.57 -12.71
N ASP A 61 -12.72 -10.44 -12.96
CA ASP A 61 -13.55 -11.01 -11.91
C ASP A 61 -12.67 -11.69 -10.85
N ALA A 62 -12.73 -11.17 -9.62
CA ALA A 62 -12.03 -11.74 -8.49
C ALA A 62 -12.74 -13.05 -8.04
N PRO A 63 -12.00 -14.13 -7.75
CA PRO A 63 -12.59 -15.33 -7.17
C PRO A 63 -13.15 -15.05 -5.77
N ALA A 64 -14.37 -15.53 -5.52
CA ALA A 64 -15.15 -15.21 -4.32
C ALA A 64 -14.43 -15.58 -3.00
N PRO A 65 -14.40 -14.67 -2.00
CA PRO A 65 -13.80 -14.95 -0.70
C PRO A 65 -14.71 -15.86 0.15
N ALA A 66 -14.08 -16.83 0.81
CA ALA A 66 -14.75 -17.79 1.70
C ALA A 66 -15.17 -17.11 3.01
N ALA A 67 -16.46 -17.16 3.32
CA ALA A 67 -17.06 -16.61 4.52
C ALA A 67 -16.73 -17.45 5.77
N GLY A 68 -16.26 -16.81 6.84
CA GLY A 68 -16.11 -17.42 8.16
C GLY A 68 -16.39 -16.39 9.26
N GLY A 69 -17.51 -16.57 9.96
CA GLY A 69 -17.97 -15.71 11.05
C GLY A 69 -17.53 -16.19 12.45
N GLY A 70 -17.64 -15.31 13.45
CA GLY A 70 -17.44 -15.62 14.86
C GLY A 70 -17.94 -14.49 15.77
N ALA A 71 -18.68 -14.87 16.82
CA ALA A 71 -19.61 -14.09 17.64
C ALA A 71 -18.96 -13.37 18.87
N PRO A 72 -19.71 -12.53 19.63
CA PRO A 72 -19.17 -11.65 20.67
C PRO A 72 -19.32 -12.17 22.12
N ALA A 73 -18.45 -11.70 23.03
CA ALA A 73 -18.55 -11.92 24.48
C ALA A 73 -18.08 -10.69 25.29
N ASP A 74 -18.49 -10.70 26.56
CA ASP A 74 -18.84 -9.62 27.50
C ASP A 74 -17.69 -8.82 28.15
N GLU A 75 -17.99 -7.58 28.57
CA GLU A 75 -17.08 -6.54 29.09
C GLU A 75 -16.78 -6.66 30.60
N GLY A 76 -15.52 -6.38 30.98
CA GLY A 76 -15.13 -6.24 32.39
C GLY A 76 -13.76 -5.58 32.63
N VAL A 77 -13.78 -4.25 32.79
CA VAL A 77 -12.93 -3.37 33.62
C VAL A 77 -11.43 -3.71 33.74
N LEU A 78 -10.52 -2.90 33.16
CA LEU A 78 -9.24 -2.48 33.78
C LEU A 78 -8.43 -1.53 32.85
N GLY A 79 -8.71 -0.23 32.93
CA GLY A 79 -7.86 0.82 32.37
C GLY A 79 -6.99 1.43 33.47
N ASP A 80 -5.72 1.02 33.59
CA ASP A 80 -4.60 1.92 33.97
C ASP A 80 -3.20 1.29 34.09
N LEU A 81 -2.97 0.00 33.76
CA LEU A 81 -1.71 -0.67 34.13
C LEU A 81 -0.76 -1.12 33.00
N VAL A 82 -0.96 -0.74 31.72
CA VAL A 82 -0.22 -1.37 30.59
C VAL A 82 0.91 -0.50 30.00
N ALA A 83 1.12 0.73 30.47
CA ALA A 83 2.30 1.51 30.07
C ALA A 83 3.62 0.97 30.66
N ALA A 84 3.56 0.13 31.71
CA ALA A 84 4.73 -0.36 32.44
C ALA A 84 5.12 -1.83 32.15
N ALA A 85 4.34 -2.58 31.36
CA ALA A 85 4.50 -4.04 31.21
C ALA A 85 5.05 -4.52 29.86
N LEU A 86 5.47 -3.61 28.97
CA LEU A 86 6.10 -3.99 27.70
C LEU A 86 7.62 -3.90 27.87
N GLY A 87 8.23 -5.03 28.26
CA GLY A 87 9.67 -5.17 28.44
C GLY A 87 10.46 -4.61 27.27
N GLU A 88 11.60 -4.00 27.61
CA GLU A 88 12.61 -3.47 26.71
C GLU A 88 13.21 -4.61 25.88
N ALA A 89 12.50 -5.03 24.82
CA ALA A 89 13.11 -5.83 23.79
C ALA A 89 14.11 -4.92 23.07
N ASP A 90 15.38 -5.29 23.12
CA ASP A 90 16.49 -4.64 22.43
C ASP A 90 16.14 -4.52 20.94
N ILE A 91 15.86 -3.29 20.50
CA ILE A 91 15.35 -2.99 19.16
C ILE A 91 16.54 -2.74 18.24
N SER A 92 17.38 -3.76 18.03
CA SER A 92 18.51 -3.70 17.11
C SER A 92 18.04 -3.42 15.67
N GLU A 93 18.95 -2.90 14.84
CA GLU A 93 18.78 -2.40 13.46
C GLU A 93 17.63 -3.06 12.69
N LEU A 94 16.68 -2.23 12.25
CA LEU A 94 15.51 -2.68 11.49
C LEU A 94 15.97 -3.00 10.07
N ASP A 95 15.79 -4.24 9.64
CA ASP A 95 15.80 -4.52 8.22
C ASP A 95 14.60 -3.79 7.61
N ASN A 96 14.88 -2.89 6.66
CA ASN A 96 13.87 -2.17 5.88
C ASN A 96 13.00 -3.12 5.04
N GLU A 97 13.32 -4.41 4.98
CA GLU A 97 12.52 -5.44 4.34
C GLU A 97 12.55 -6.72 5.17
N GLY A 98 11.45 -7.46 5.18
CA GLY A 98 11.38 -8.69 5.97
C GLY A 98 10.09 -9.48 5.77
N ASP A 99 10.00 -10.59 6.50
CA ASP A 99 8.81 -11.44 6.55
C ASP A 99 8.07 -11.25 7.89
N PHE A 100 6.75 -11.19 7.85
CA PHE A 100 5.91 -11.08 9.06
C PHE A 100 5.97 -12.33 9.95
N SER A 101 6.48 -13.45 9.42
CA SER A 101 6.75 -14.64 10.22
C SER A 101 7.92 -14.43 11.19
N ARG A 102 8.82 -13.48 10.91
CA ARG A 102 9.94 -13.11 11.79
C ARG A 102 9.58 -11.91 12.66
N GLN A 103 8.85 -10.94 12.10
CA GLN A 103 8.41 -9.74 12.81
C GLN A 103 6.91 -9.54 12.63
N HIS A 104 6.12 -9.84 13.67
CA HIS A 104 4.66 -9.67 13.62
C HIS A 104 4.30 -8.20 13.32
N GLY A 105 3.28 -7.97 12.49
CA GLY A 105 2.87 -6.64 12.04
C GLY A 105 2.63 -5.63 13.17
N LYS A 106 2.08 -6.08 14.31
CA LYS A 106 1.91 -5.24 15.51
C LYS A 106 3.24 -4.65 16.01
N HIS A 107 4.31 -5.46 16.03
CA HIS A 107 5.62 -5.02 16.47
C HIS A 107 6.26 -4.06 15.46
N LEU A 108 6.08 -4.33 14.17
CA LEU A 108 6.54 -3.44 13.11
C LEU A 108 5.87 -2.07 13.19
N VAL A 109 4.54 -2.00 13.22
CA VAL A 109 3.78 -0.74 13.30
C VAL A 109 4.12 0.03 14.59
N LYS A 110 4.19 -0.67 15.75
CA LYS A 110 4.59 -0.04 17.02
C LYS A 110 5.99 0.56 16.91
N ARG A 111 6.93 -0.16 16.30
CA ARG A 111 8.32 0.29 16.13
C ARG A 111 8.41 1.53 15.25
N LEU A 112 7.78 1.50 14.07
CA LEU A 112 7.74 2.67 13.16
C LEU A 112 7.15 3.91 13.84
N TYR A 113 6.12 3.72 14.67
CA TYR A 113 5.56 4.79 15.50
C TYR A 113 6.55 5.31 16.55
N THR A 114 7.18 4.43 17.32
CA THR A 114 8.13 4.80 18.38
C THR A 114 9.36 5.51 17.84
N GLU A 115 9.90 5.05 16.72
CA GLU A 115 11.06 5.64 16.06
C GLU A 115 10.72 6.87 15.21
N ARG A 116 9.43 7.24 15.12
CA ARG A 116 8.93 8.36 14.30
C ARG A 116 9.38 8.28 12.84
N GLN A 117 9.39 7.06 12.28
CA GLN A 117 9.83 6.82 10.91
C GLN A 117 8.88 7.50 9.91
N THR A 118 9.45 8.11 8.87
CA THR A 118 8.72 8.73 7.76
C THR A 118 9.04 7.98 6.48
N GLY A 119 8.01 7.59 5.73
CA GLY A 119 8.18 6.83 4.50
C GLY A 119 6.95 6.01 4.12
N VAL A 120 7.14 5.12 3.15
CA VAL A 120 6.11 4.21 2.65
C VAL A 120 6.40 2.79 3.11
N LEU A 121 5.43 2.18 3.78
CA LEU A 121 5.44 0.76 4.12
C LEU A 121 4.59 0.00 3.11
N THR A 122 5.23 -0.77 2.24
CA THR A 122 4.57 -1.74 1.37
C THR A 122 4.40 -3.05 2.12
N VAL A 123 3.20 -3.61 2.07
CA VAL A 123 2.81 -4.85 2.76
C VAL A 123 2.28 -5.83 1.71
N TYR A 124 2.66 -7.09 1.82
CA TYR A 124 2.09 -8.18 1.03
C TYR A 124 1.67 -9.31 1.97
N ASP A 125 0.39 -9.63 2.05
CA ASP A 125 -0.12 -10.66 2.98
C ASP A 125 -0.16 -12.08 2.39
N GLY A 126 0.20 -12.20 1.10
CA GLY A 126 0.11 -13.45 0.34
C GLY A 126 -0.99 -13.44 -0.72
N THR A 127 -1.96 -12.53 -0.60
CA THR A 127 -3.07 -12.35 -1.53
C THR A 127 -3.05 -10.96 -2.13
N ASP A 128 -3.03 -9.95 -1.26
CA ASP A 128 -3.13 -8.55 -1.62
C ASP A 128 -1.83 -7.81 -1.32
N VAL A 129 -1.58 -6.76 -2.11
CA VAL A 129 -0.54 -5.78 -1.87
C VAL A 129 -1.20 -4.52 -1.32
N GLY A 130 -0.57 -3.94 -0.31
CA GLY A 130 -1.02 -2.72 0.33
C GLY A 130 0.13 -1.77 0.56
N GLU A 131 -0.23 -0.51 0.73
CA GLU A 131 0.70 0.57 0.99
C GLU A 131 0.20 1.40 2.17
N MET A 132 1.12 1.83 3.01
CA MET A 132 0.86 2.72 4.12
C MET A 132 1.85 3.88 4.09
N ILE A 133 1.35 5.10 4.19
CA ILE A 133 2.16 6.31 4.26
C ILE A 133 2.28 6.69 5.73
N LEU A 134 3.52 6.75 6.22
CA LEU A 134 3.85 7.16 7.58
C LEU A 134 4.56 8.52 7.56
N ILE A 135 4.10 9.44 8.40
CA ILE A 135 4.72 10.74 8.64
C ILE A 135 4.99 10.86 10.14
N GLU A 136 6.27 10.96 10.50
CA GLU A 136 6.72 11.00 11.90
C GLU A 136 6.16 9.84 12.75
N GLY A 137 6.11 8.64 12.16
CA GLY A 137 5.57 7.42 12.77
C GLY A 137 4.04 7.35 12.81
N ARG A 138 3.32 8.39 12.38
CA ARG A 138 1.86 8.39 12.28
C ARG A 138 1.42 7.96 10.90
N CYS A 139 0.55 6.96 10.83
CA CYS A 139 -0.03 6.53 9.56
C CYS A 139 -1.06 7.56 9.10
N ARG A 140 -0.79 8.20 7.95
CA ARG A 140 -1.70 9.16 7.32
C ARG A 140 -2.65 8.50 6.34
N HIS A 141 -2.16 7.48 5.65
CA HIS A 141 -2.90 6.75 4.64
C HIS A 141 -2.53 5.28 4.71
N ALA A 142 -3.51 4.41 4.52
CA ALA A 142 -3.31 2.96 4.49
C ALA A 142 -4.33 2.34 3.54
N ILE A 143 -3.86 1.49 2.64
CA ILE A 143 -4.68 0.68 1.74
C ILE A 143 -4.10 -0.73 1.71
N LEU A 144 -4.95 -1.75 1.74
CA LEU A 144 -4.56 -3.15 1.51
C LEU A 144 -5.72 -3.89 0.85
N GLY A 145 -5.58 -4.22 -0.43
CA GLY A 145 -6.68 -4.78 -1.22
C GLY A 145 -7.88 -3.81 -1.23
N MET A 146 -9.01 -4.28 -0.68
CA MET A 146 -10.24 -3.47 -0.55
C MET A 146 -10.34 -2.69 0.77
N LEU A 147 -9.43 -2.95 1.73
CA LEU A 147 -9.43 -2.27 3.01
C LEU A 147 -8.73 -0.91 2.86
N THR A 148 -9.30 0.13 3.46
CA THR A 148 -8.72 1.47 3.49
C THR A 148 -8.71 2.05 4.89
N GLY A 149 -7.86 3.05 5.10
CA GLY A 149 -7.78 3.81 6.34
C GLY A 149 -7.50 2.92 7.55
N ARG A 150 -8.38 3.01 8.56
CA ARG A 150 -8.19 2.37 9.85
C ARG A 150 -8.26 0.86 9.75
N ASP A 151 -9.16 0.32 8.93
CA ASP A 151 -9.38 -1.11 8.80
C ASP A 151 -8.15 -1.80 8.17
N ALA A 152 -7.53 -1.17 7.18
CA ALA A 152 -6.28 -1.62 6.58
C ALA A 152 -5.15 -1.65 7.62
N LEU A 153 -4.99 -0.56 8.40
CA LEU A 153 -3.97 -0.46 9.45
C LEU A 153 -4.20 -1.50 10.57
N GLU A 154 -5.44 -1.73 11.00
CA GLU A 154 -5.78 -2.79 11.96
C GLU A 154 -5.45 -4.18 11.43
N TYR A 155 -5.76 -4.44 10.15
CA TYR A 155 -5.44 -5.70 9.50
C TYR A 155 -3.93 -5.93 9.42
N VAL A 156 -3.16 -4.93 8.97
CA VAL A 156 -1.69 -5.00 8.91
C VAL A 156 -1.09 -5.28 10.29
N ALA A 157 -1.60 -4.62 11.34
CA ALA A 157 -1.14 -4.88 12.71
C ALA A 157 -1.40 -6.33 13.16
N ARG A 158 -2.39 -7.03 12.58
CA ARG A 158 -2.71 -8.43 12.89
C ARG A 158 -1.94 -9.45 12.03
N LEU A 159 -1.20 -9.00 11.01
CA LEU A 159 -0.48 -9.92 10.13
C LEU A 159 0.63 -10.69 10.86
N ASN A 160 0.61 -12.01 10.62
CA ASN A 160 1.59 -13.00 11.11
C ASN A 160 2.40 -13.66 9.97
N ARG A 161 2.02 -13.38 8.72
CA ARG A 161 2.60 -13.96 7.51
C ARG A 161 2.59 -12.91 6.40
N GLY A 162 3.40 -13.15 5.38
CA GLY A 162 3.61 -12.20 4.29
C GLY A 162 4.94 -11.47 4.41
N ARG A 163 5.11 -10.46 3.56
CA ARG A 163 6.33 -9.65 3.44
C ARG A 163 6.03 -8.18 3.64
N TYR A 164 7.02 -7.45 4.12
CA TYR A 164 6.97 -6.00 4.18
C TYR A 164 8.24 -5.40 3.62
N ARG A 165 8.11 -4.16 3.15
CA ARG A 165 9.23 -3.31 2.77
C ARG A 165 8.92 -1.87 3.15
N PHE A 166 9.72 -1.31 4.04
CA PHE A 166 9.71 0.09 4.38
C PHE A 166 10.72 0.83 3.51
N ARG A 167 10.28 1.90 2.86
CA ARG A 167 11.14 2.83 2.14
C ARG A 167 11.07 4.19 2.82
N PRO A 168 12.18 4.65 3.42
CA PRO A 168 12.26 6.03 3.90
C PRO A 168 12.09 6.97 2.72
N GLU A 169 11.13 7.88 2.81
CA GLU A 169 10.89 8.95 1.84
C GLU A 169 10.74 10.27 2.59
N PRO A 170 11.24 11.39 2.04
CA PRO A 170 11.11 12.69 2.69
C PRO A 170 9.64 13.14 2.73
N ILE A 171 9.27 13.92 3.73
CA ILE A 171 7.88 14.39 3.96
C ILE A 171 7.32 15.09 2.72
N ASP A 172 8.15 15.88 2.04
CA ASP A 172 7.74 16.67 0.88
C ASP A 172 7.20 15.80 -0.27
N ASP A 173 7.75 14.61 -0.48
CA ASP A 173 7.31 13.68 -1.53
C ASP A 173 6.01 12.93 -1.16
N LEU A 174 5.75 12.79 0.15
CA LEU A 174 4.61 12.05 0.68
C LEU A 174 3.34 12.90 0.72
N ILE A 175 3.45 14.20 1.00
CA ILE A 175 2.29 15.11 1.08
C ILE A 175 1.53 15.14 -0.25
N ASP A 176 2.26 15.24 -1.36
CA ASP A 176 1.69 15.22 -2.72
C ASP A 176 0.95 13.91 -3.03
N SER A 177 1.38 12.80 -2.41
CA SER A 177 0.79 11.48 -2.62
C SER A 177 -0.47 11.23 -1.77
N THR A 178 -0.71 12.07 -0.75
CA THR A 178 -1.88 11.96 0.16
C THR A 178 -3.03 12.87 -0.20
N GLN A 179 -2.88 13.75 -1.20
CA GLN A 179 -4.01 14.56 -1.63
C GLN A 179 -5.11 13.64 -2.16
N PRO A 180 -6.33 13.70 -1.60
CA PRO A 180 -7.45 12.96 -2.15
C PRO A 180 -7.56 13.39 -3.61
N THR A 181 -7.38 12.43 -4.51
CA THR A 181 -7.64 12.66 -5.93
C THR A 181 -9.06 13.17 -6.00
N GLU A 182 -9.24 14.46 -6.33
CA GLU A 182 -10.54 15.11 -6.30
C GLU A 182 -11.54 14.21 -7.03
N VAL A 183 -12.48 13.66 -6.26
CA VAL A 183 -13.57 12.86 -6.81
C VAL A 183 -14.48 13.79 -7.58
N ASP A 184 -14.83 13.32 -8.75
CA ASP A 184 -15.80 13.92 -9.64
C ASP A 184 -17.18 14.08 -8.99
N GLU A 185 -18.06 14.73 -9.73
CA GLU A 185 -19.42 15.13 -9.37
C GLU A 185 -20.34 13.95 -8.99
N ASN A 186 -19.85 12.71 -9.06
CA ASN A 186 -20.54 11.48 -8.69
C ASN A 186 -20.26 11.01 -7.24
N GLY A 187 -19.39 11.72 -6.49
CA GLY A 187 -19.54 11.87 -5.04
C GLY A 187 -19.34 10.65 -4.14
N LEU A 188 -18.31 9.82 -4.38
CA LEU A 188 -17.87 8.83 -3.39
C LEU A 188 -16.33 8.80 -3.27
N ALA A 189 -15.73 9.81 -2.62
CA ALA A 189 -14.46 9.61 -1.93
C ALA A 189 -14.72 9.41 -0.44
N LEU A 190 -14.51 8.17 0.02
CA LEU A 190 -14.39 7.85 1.43
C LEU A 190 -12.90 7.73 1.76
N SER A 191 -12.17 8.85 1.70
CA SER A 191 -10.87 8.94 2.37
C SER A 191 -11.12 9.48 3.77
N GLY A 192 -11.30 8.57 4.73
CA GLY A 192 -11.33 8.92 6.14
C GLY A 192 -9.94 9.36 6.55
N ASP A 193 -9.74 10.67 6.72
CA ASP A 193 -8.47 11.24 7.16
C ASP A 193 -8.08 10.63 8.52
N LEU A 194 -6.99 9.85 8.53
CA LEU A 194 -6.45 9.21 9.73
C LEU A 194 -5.65 10.16 10.61
N SER A 195 -5.62 11.46 10.27
CA SER A 195 -4.81 12.49 10.91
C SER A 195 -4.86 12.52 12.44
N ASN A 196 -5.93 12.02 13.05
CA ASN A 196 -6.11 12.00 14.50
C ASN A 196 -5.89 10.64 15.18
N THR A 197 -5.77 9.52 14.46
CA THR A 197 -5.60 8.21 15.11
C THR A 197 -4.13 7.85 15.18
N SER A 198 -3.54 8.02 16.36
CA SER A 198 -2.14 7.63 16.60
C SER A 198 -2.00 6.10 16.48
N GLY A 199 -0.94 5.61 15.83
CA GLY A 199 -0.67 4.17 15.76
C GLY A 199 -0.58 3.51 17.14
N ALA A 200 -0.18 4.26 18.17
CA ALA A 200 -0.23 3.79 19.56
C ALA A 200 -1.65 3.68 20.13
N GLU A 201 -2.60 4.51 19.71
CA GLU A 201 -4.01 4.36 20.09
C GLU A 201 -4.64 3.13 19.44
N LEU A 202 -4.29 2.84 18.20
CA LEU A 202 -4.72 1.62 17.51
C LEU A 202 -4.13 0.36 18.13
N VAL A 203 -2.85 0.38 18.52
CA VAL A 203 -2.24 -0.74 19.27
C VAL A 203 -2.88 -0.88 20.65
N LYS A 204 -3.22 0.22 21.33
CA LYS A 204 -3.99 0.19 22.60
C LYS A 204 -5.39 -0.38 22.38
N ASP A 205 -6.07 -0.01 21.30
CA ASP A 205 -7.40 -0.51 20.96
C ASP A 205 -7.36 -2.00 20.58
N LEU A 206 -6.37 -2.43 19.78
CA LEU A 206 -6.13 -3.84 19.44
C LEU A 206 -5.73 -4.70 20.64
N VAL A 207 -4.98 -4.15 21.59
CA VAL A 207 -4.63 -4.84 22.85
C VAL A 207 -5.84 -4.90 23.77
N SER A 208 -6.63 -3.83 23.86
CA SER A 208 -7.88 -3.82 24.64
C SER A 208 -8.88 -4.82 24.07
N ARG A 209 -8.97 -4.94 22.73
CA ARG A 209 -9.78 -5.97 22.04
C ARG A 209 -9.27 -7.41 22.20
N ARG A 210 -8.01 -7.62 22.61
CA ARG A 210 -7.45 -8.98 22.87
C ARG A 210 -7.64 -9.42 24.33
N GLY A 211 -8.09 -8.55 25.23
CA GLY A 211 -8.37 -8.87 26.63
C GLY A 211 -9.82 -9.27 26.93
N THR A 212 -10.72 -9.16 25.95
CA THR A 212 -12.16 -9.44 26.07
C THR A 212 -12.61 -10.63 25.21
N GLY A 213 -11.80 -11.68 25.15
CA GLY A 213 -12.14 -12.95 24.49
C GLY A 213 -11.65 -14.15 25.28
#